data_AF-A0A261QAW6-F1
#
_entry.id   AF-A0A261QAW6-F1
#
_cell.length_a   1.000
_cell.length_b   1.000
_cell.length_c   1.000
_cell.angle_alpha   90.00
_cell.angle_beta   90.00
_cell.angle_gamma   90.00
#
_symmetry.space_group_name_H-M   'P 1'
#
loop_
_entity.id
_entity.type
_entity.pdbx_description
1 polymer ?
#
loop_
_entity_poly.entity_id
_entity_poly.type
_entity_poly.pdbx_seq_one_letter_code
_entity_poly.pdbx_strand_id
1 'polypeptide(L)'
;MTQTEVEYRHVVATCKDLFLKKNRDYGTAWRILRLPSLTDQIYIKAQRIRQLQETGVSRVGEGITPEFIGIINYCLMALIQLRLADDPRMEIPTDELSALYDQEVNETIHLLLDKNHDYGEAWRMMRVASMTDIILMKLLRTKQIEDLGGQTLVSEGVDANYRDMINYSVFCLILMSQAQADQ
;
A
#
# COMPACT_ATOMS: atom_id res chain seq x y z
N MET A 1 17.82 -10.46 10.59
CA MET A 1 16.43 -10.20 10.19
C MET A 1 15.53 -10.52 11.37
N THR A 2 14.64 -9.61 11.75
CA THR A 2 13.63 -9.86 12.78
C THR A 2 12.50 -10.73 12.21
N GLN A 3 11.68 -11.33 13.06
CA GLN A 3 10.49 -12.09 12.62
C GLN A 3 9.58 -11.22 11.73
N THR A 4 9.35 -9.96 12.14
CA THR A 4 8.58 -8.99 11.35
C THR A 4 9.16 -8.76 9.96
N GLU A 5 10.48 -8.62 9.84
CA GLU A 5 11.10 -8.42 8.53
C GLU A 5 10.85 -9.60 7.59
N VAL A 6 10.91 -10.84 8.11
CA VAL A 6 10.63 -12.05 7.33
C VAL A 6 9.16 -12.10 6.88
N GLU A 7 8.22 -11.88 7.80
CA GLU A 7 6.78 -11.86 7.52
C GLU A 7 6.43 -10.77 6.50
N TYR A 8 7.00 -9.58 6.66
CA TYR A 8 6.80 -8.45 5.76
C TYR A 8 7.28 -8.78 4.34
N ARG A 9 8.51 -9.32 4.22
CA ARG A 9 9.08 -9.70 2.91
C ARG A 9 8.24 -10.79 2.24
N HIS A 10 7.66 -11.72 3.00
CA HIS A 10 6.77 -12.74 2.44
C HIS A 10 5.48 -12.13 1.83
N VAL A 11 4.84 -11.21 2.55
CA VAL A 11 3.65 -10.51 2.04
C VAL A 11 3.98 -9.71 0.79
N VAL A 12 5.10 -8.96 0.81
CA VAL A 12 5.49 -8.14 -0.34
C VAL A 12 5.89 -8.98 -1.55
N ALA A 13 6.53 -10.14 -1.37
CA ALA A 13 6.83 -11.05 -2.46
C ALA A 13 5.55 -11.49 -3.19
N THR A 14 4.49 -11.78 -2.44
CA THR A 14 3.16 -12.12 -3.01
C THR A 14 2.57 -10.94 -3.78
N CYS A 15 2.67 -9.72 -3.22
CA CYS A 15 2.18 -8.51 -3.89
C CYS A 15 2.96 -8.22 -5.19
N LYS A 16 4.28 -8.40 -5.17
CA LYS A 16 5.18 -8.20 -6.31
C LYS A 16 4.90 -9.19 -7.43
N ASP A 17 4.73 -10.47 -7.10
CA ASP A 17 4.40 -11.50 -8.10
C ASP A 17 3.09 -11.16 -8.84
N LEU A 18 2.05 -10.77 -8.10
CA LEU A 18 0.79 -10.33 -8.71
C LEU A 18 0.97 -9.06 -9.56
N PHE A 19 1.76 -8.09 -9.06
CA PHE A 19 2.05 -6.84 -9.76
C PHE A 19 2.75 -7.10 -11.10
N LEU A 20 3.80 -7.92 -11.12
CA LEU A 20 4.55 -8.25 -12.33
C LEU A 20 3.73 -9.10 -13.31
N LYS A 21 2.88 -10.01 -12.83
CA LYS A 21 1.93 -10.74 -13.68
C LYS A 21 0.97 -9.79 -14.39
N LYS A 22 0.37 -8.84 -13.65
CA LYS A 22 -0.49 -7.81 -14.26
C LYS A 22 0.29 -6.92 -15.23
N ASN A 23 1.53 -6.56 -14.90
CA ASN A 23 2.37 -5.78 -15.81
C ASN A 23 2.68 -6.54 -17.11
N ARG A 24 2.83 -7.87 -17.05
CA ARG A 24 3.01 -8.69 -18.26
C ARG A 24 1.77 -8.65 -19.16
N ASP A 25 0.58 -8.62 -18.57
CA ASP A 25 -0.68 -8.63 -19.33
C ASP A 25 -1.03 -7.26 -19.91
N TYR A 26 -0.72 -6.17 -19.19
CA TYR A 26 -1.20 -4.82 -19.53
C TYR A 26 -0.11 -3.77 -19.74
N GLY A 27 1.17 -4.14 -19.55
CA GLY A 27 2.28 -3.20 -19.51
C GLY A 27 2.12 -2.16 -18.39
N THR A 28 2.85 -1.05 -18.52
CA THR A 28 2.76 0.09 -17.61
C THR A 28 1.67 1.09 -18.01
N ALA A 29 0.53 0.63 -18.52
CA ALA A 29 -0.60 1.48 -18.91
C ALA A 29 -1.06 2.43 -17.79
N TRP A 30 -0.85 2.04 -16.53
CA TRP A 30 -1.11 2.87 -15.35
C TRP A 30 -0.28 4.15 -15.26
N ARG A 31 0.81 4.31 -16.03
CA ARG A 31 1.61 5.55 -16.12
C ARG A 31 0.78 6.76 -16.55
N ILE A 32 -0.36 6.54 -17.21
CA ILE A 32 -1.30 7.60 -17.59
C ILE A 32 -2.03 8.21 -16.39
N LEU A 33 -2.08 7.48 -15.27
CA LEU A 33 -2.78 7.93 -14.08
C LEU A 33 -2.01 9.06 -13.42
N ARG A 34 -2.71 10.15 -13.16
CA ARG A 34 -2.23 11.20 -12.27
C ARG A 34 -2.23 10.68 -10.83
N LEU A 35 -1.40 11.28 -9.99
CA LEU A 35 -1.30 10.89 -8.58
C LEU A 35 -2.66 10.85 -7.85
N PRO A 36 -3.57 11.85 -7.99
CA PRO A 36 -4.89 11.78 -7.36
C PRO A 36 -5.74 10.60 -7.84
N SER A 37 -5.56 10.17 -9.09
CA SER A 37 -6.26 9.00 -9.63
C SER A 37 -5.77 7.70 -8.97
N LEU A 38 -4.48 7.60 -8.67
CA LEU A 38 -3.94 6.48 -7.87
C LEU A 38 -4.46 6.54 -6.43
N THR A 39 -4.51 7.73 -5.83
CA THR A 39 -5.11 7.93 -4.50
C THR A 39 -6.57 7.47 -4.44
N ASP A 40 -7.35 7.77 -5.47
CA ASP A 40 -8.74 7.31 -5.57
C ASP A 40 -8.86 5.79 -5.75
N GLN A 41 -7.94 5.16 -6.49
CA GLN A 41 -7.91 3.69 -6.55
C GLN A 41 -7.69 3.08 -5.18
N ILE A 42 -6.76 3.63 -4.38
CA ILE A 42 -6.51 3.17 -3.01
C ILE A 42 -7.75 3.40 -2.13
N TYR A 43 -8.41 4.55 -2.28
CA TYR A 43 -9.64 4.86 -1.54
C TYR A 43 -10.78 3.87 -1.81
N ILE A 44 -10.99 3.48 -3.06
CA ILE A 44 -12.01 2.47 -3.43
C ILE A 44 -11.74 1.15 -2.71
N LYS A 45 -10.47 0.71 -2.67
CA LYS A 45 -10.05 -0.52 -1.99
C LYS A 45 -10.29 -0.43 -0.48
N ALA A 46 -9.87 0.66 0.16
CA ALA A 46 -10.05 0.88 1.59
C ALA A 46 -11.54 0.98 1.99
N GLN A 47 -12.35 1.68 1.20
CA GLN A 47 -13.81 1.76 1.42
C GLN A 47 -14.49 0.40 1.30
N ARG A 48 -14.09 -0.43 0.31
CA ARG A 48 -14.63 -1.79 0.18
C ARG A 48 -14.31 -2.65 1.40
N ILE A 49 -13.09 -2.56 1.95
CA ILE A 49 -12.74 -3.26 3.20
C ILE A 49 -13.66 -2.82 4.33
N ARG A 50 -13.82 -1.50 4.54
CA ARG A 50 -14.69 -0.96 5.59
C ARG A 50 -16.14 -1.41 5.41
N GLN A 51 -16.68 -1.35 4.19
CA GLN A 51 -18.04 -1.81 3.90
C GLN A 51 -18.23 -3.29 4.23
N LEU A 52 -17.26 -4.14 3.89
CA LEU A 52 -17.30 -5.56 4.22
C LEU A 52 -17.20 -5.80 5.74
N GLN A 53 -16.39 -5.03 6.45
CA GLN A 53 -16.27 -5.10 7.91
C GLN A 53 -17.56 -4.66 8.63
N GLU A 54 -18.26 -3.63 8.12
CA GLU A 54 -19.50 -3.12 8.70
C GLU A 54 -20.71 -4.00 8.38
N THR A 55 -20.80 -4.52 7.15
CA THR A 55 -22.00 -5.25 6.68
C THR A 55 -21.90 -6.77 6.82
N GLY A 56 -20.69 -7.33 6.81
CA GLY A 56 -20.47 -8.78 6.75
C GLY A 56 -20.94 -9.45 5.45
N VAL A 57 -21.42 -8.68 4.46
CA VAL A 57 -22.02 -9.21 3.23
C VAL A 57 -21.11 -8.95 2.03
N SER A 58 -20.62 -10.02 1.40
CA SER A 58 -19.95 -9.94 0.10
C SER A 58 -20.86 -10.45 -1.01
N ARG A 59 -21.23 -9.58 -1.96
CA ARG A 59 -22.03 -9.98 -3.14
C ARG A 59 -21.19 -10.59 -4.26
N VAL A 60 -19.88 -10.33 -4.25
CA VAL A 60 -18.94 -10.77 -5.28
C VAL A 60 -18.04 -11.93 -4.81
N GLY A 61 -18.29 -12.46 -3.62
CA GLY A 61 -17.60 -13.65 -3.08
C GLY A 61 -16.14 -13.44 -2.66
N GLU A 62 -15.55 -12.27 -2.96
CA GLU A 62 -14.19 -11.94 -2.55
C GLU A 62 -14.16 -11.32 -1.15
N GLY A 63 -13.21 -11.74 -0.32
CA GLY A 63 -12.93 -11.15 0.99
C GLY A 63 -12.15 -9.83 0.93
N ILE A 64 -11.56 -9.46 2.08
CA ILE A 64 -10.79 -8.21 2.23
C ILE A 64 -9.30 -8.36 1.86
N THR A 65 -8.76 -9.59 1.83
CA THR A 65 -7.35 -9.86 1.47
C THR A 65 -6.93 -9.27 0.12
N PRO A 66 -7.69 -9.46 -0.99
CA PRO A 66 -7.31 -8.89 -2.28
C PRO A 66 -7.29 -7.35 -2.28
N GLU A 67 -8.08 -6.72 -1.40
CA GLU A 67 -8.15 -5.27 -1.30
C GLU A 67 -6.92 -4.69 -0.62
N PHE A 68 -6.40 -5.33 0.44
CA PHE A 68 -5.13 -4.93 1.06
C PHE A 68 -3.95 -5.09 0.09
N ILE A 69 -3.91 -6.18 -0.68
CA ILE A 69 -2.91 -6.37 -1.76
C ILE A 69 -3.03 -5.25 -2.80
N GLY A 70 -4.27 -4.89 -3.17
CA GLY A 70 -4.55 -3.75 -4.05
C GLY A 70 -4.01 -2.44 -3.49
N ILE A 71 -4.26 -2.13 -2.21
CA ILE A 71 -3.75 -0.93 -1.53
C ILE A 71 -2.23 -0.87 -1.62
N ILE A 72 -1.53 -1.96 -1.29
CA ILE A 72 -0.06 -2.03 -1.34
C ILE A 72 0.43 -1.71 -2.76
N ASN A 73 -0.11 -2.38 -3.77
CA ASN A 73 0.36 -2.21 -5.14
C ASN A 73 0.02 -0.82 -5.71
N TYR A 74 -1.14 -0.24 -5.43
CA TYR A 74 -1.45 1.12 -5.86
C TYR A 74 -0.62 2.18 -5.12
N CYS A 75 -0.31 1.98 -3.84
CA CYS A 75 0.63 2.86 -3.13
C CYS A 75 2.02 2.78 -3.74
N LEU A 76 2.54 1.58 -4.04
CA LEU A 76 3.83 1.40 -4.70
C LEU A 76 3.84 2.03 -6.11
N MET A 77 2.75 1.90 -6.88
CA MET A 77 2.61 2.61 -8.15
C MET A 77 2.66 4.13 -7.96
N ALA A 78 2.00 4.68 -6.94
CA ALA A 78 2.03 6.11 -6.64
C ALA A 78 3.44 6.60 -6.28
N LEU A 79 4.17 5.82 -5.49
CA LEU A 79 5.56 6.10 -5.14
C LEU A 79 6.50 6.05 -6.37
N ILE A 80 6.36 5.03 -7.21
CA ILE A 80 7.10 4.94 -8.48
C ILE A 80 6.73 6.12 -9.40
N GLN A 81 5.45 6.51 -9.46
CA GLN A 81 4.98 7.64 -10.25
C GLN A 81 5.61 8.95 -9.79
N LEU A 82 5.74 9.16 -8.47
CA LEU A 82 6.45 10.31 -7.88
C LEU A 82 7.93 10.32 -8.24
N ARG A 83 8.60 9.17 -8.19
CA ARG A 83 10.02 9.05 -8.57
C ARG A 83 10.25 9.31 -10.06
N LEU A 84 9.30 8.90 -10.89
CA LEU A 84 9.31 9.08 -12.35
C LEU A 84 8.52 10.32 -12.79
N ALA A 85 8.42 11.36 -11.95
CA ALA A 85 7.64 12.57 -12.25
C ALA A 85 8.15 13.29 -13.50
N ASP A 86 9.47 13.34 -13.69
CA ASP A 86 10.12 13.98 -14.84
C ASP A 86 10.40 13.01 -16.01
N ASP A 87 9.94 11.76 -15.91
CA ASP A 87 10.12 10.75 -16.95
C ASP A 87 8.86 10.65 -17.84
N PRO A 88 8.91 11.07 -19.11
CA PRO A 88 7.75 11.05 -20.00
C PRO A 88 7.42 9.65 -20.54
N ARG A 89 8.23 8.61 -20.26
CA ARG A 89 8.00 7.27 -20.77
C ARG A 89 6.71 6.68 -20.19
N MET A 90 5.85 6.22 -21.10
CA MET A 90 4.62 5.47 -20.77
C MET A 90 4.88 3.98 -20.63
N GLU A 91 5.92 3.48 -21.29
CA GLU A 91 6.36 2.09 -21.27
C GLU A 91 7.68 1.97 -20.51
N ILE A 92 7.66 1.25 -19.39
CA ILE A 92 8.86 0.93 -18.61
C ILE A 92 9.19 -0.56 -18.80
N PRO A 93 10.43 -0.92 -19.15
CA PRO A 93 10.87 -2.30 -19.21
C PRO A 93 10.61 -3.05 -17.89
N THR A 94 10.26 -4.34 -17.98
CA THR A 94 9.86 -5.12 -16.79
C THR A 94 10.98 -5.20 -15.75
N ASP A 95 12.24 -5.32 -16.17
CA ASP A 95 13.39 -5.39 -15.25
C ASP A 95 13.60 -4.07 -14.51
N GLU A 96 13.46 -2.94 -15.22
CA GLU A 96 13.54 -1.59 -14.63
C GLU A 96 12.38 -1.39 -13.64
N LEU A 97 11.16 -1.75 -14.03
CA LEU A 97 9.99 -1.65 -13.16
C LEU A 97 10.12 -2.52 -11.90
N SER A 98 10.64 -3.74 -12.05
CA SER A 98 10.89 -4.66 -10.94
C SER A 98 11.90 -4.08 -9.95
N ALA A 99 12.96 -3.43 -10.45
CA ALA A 99 13.95 -2.76 -9.62
C ALA A 99 13.38 -1.54 -8.89
N LEU A 100 12.56 -0.72 -9.57
CA LEU A 100 11.85 0.40 -8.96
C LEU A 100 10.91 -0.06 -7.84
N TYR A 101 10.18 -1.16 -8.07
CA TYR A 101 9.33 -1.77 -7.04
C TYR A 101 10.14 -2.19 -5.82
N ASP A 102 11.26 -2.91 -6.02
CA ASP A 102 12.13 -3.33 -4.92
C ASP A 102 12.72 -2.15 -4.16
N GLN A 103 13.05 -1.07 -4.86
CA GLN A 103 13.57 0.13 -4.23
C GLN A 103 12.54 0.75 -3.28
N GLU A 104 11.31 1.00 -3.75
CA GLU A 104 10.25 1.58 -2.90
C GLU A 104 9.89 0.67 -1.71
N VAL A 105 9.90 -0.64 -1.92
CA VAL A 105 9.69 -1.63 -0.85
C VAL A 105 10.80 -1.54 0.20
N ASN A 106 12.06 -1.55 -0.22
CA ASN A 106 13.18 -1.52 0.72
C ASN A 106 13.23 -0.19 1.49
N GLU A 107 12.97 0.94 0.84
CA GLU A 107 12.83 2.23 1.52
C GLU A 107 11.70 2.21 2.55
N THR A 108 10.54 1.61 2.21
CA THR A 108 9.41 1.47 3.13
C THR A 108 9.76 0.60 4.34
N ILE A 109 10.44 -0.54 4.11
CA ILE A 109 10.88 -1.45 5.18
C ILE A 109 11.90 -0.76 6.09
N HIS A 110 12.87 -0.03 5.53
CA HIS A 110 13.87 0.68 6.32
C HIS A 110 13.22 1.71 7.25
N LEU A 111 12.33 2.55 6.71
CA LEU A 111 11.59 3.53 7.51
C LEU A 111 10.70 2.88 8.58
N LEU A 112 10.13 1.71 8.28
CA LEU A 112 9.40 0.93 9.27
C LEU A 112 10.32 0.42 10.39
N LEU A 113 11.48 -0.14 10.06
CA LEU A 113 12.41 -0.67 11.05
C LEU A 113 12.93 0.43 11.98
N ASP A 114 13.19 1.62 11.44
CA ASP A 114 13.53 2.81 12.22
C ASP A 114 12.39 3.18 13.18
N LYS A 115 11.12 3.19 12.71
CA LYS A 115 9.95 3.45 13.58
C LYS A 115 9.77 2.35 14.64
N ASN A 116 9.96 1.08 14.29
CA ASN A 116 9.80 -0.04 15.22
C ASN A 116 10.82 -0.01 16.35
N HIS A 117 12.00 0.58 16.14
CA HIS A 117 12.95 0.83 17.22
C HIS A 117 12.34 1.72 18.32
N ASP A 118 11.57 2.74 17.93
CA ASP A 118 11.03 3.75 18.84
C ASP A 118 9.67 3.34 19.45
N TYR A 119 8.82 2.64 18.69
CA TYR A 119 7.45 2.27 19.10
C TYR A 119 7.28 0.79 19.46
N GLY A 120 8.30 -0.04 19.24
CA GLY A 120 8.19 -1.49 19.28
C GLY A 120 7.23 -2.03 18.21
N GLU A 121 6.82 -3.30 18.35
CA GLU A 121 5.88 -3.97 17.43
C GLU A 121 4.43 -3.81 17.88
N ALA A 122 4.03 -2.63 18.35
CA ALA A 122 2.70 -2.36 18.90
C ALA A 122 1.56 -2.70 17.92
N TRP A 123 1.83 -2.65 16.61
CA TRP A 123 0.90 -3.03 15.56
C TRP A 123 0.42 -4.49 15.68
N ARG A 124 1.21 -5.39 16.27
CA ARG A 124 0.81 -6.79 16.48
C ARG A 124 -0.40 -6.93 17.42
N MET A 125 -0.63 -5.94 18.28
CA MET A 125 -1.77 -5.90 19.20
C MET A 125 -2.96 -5.11 18.64
N MET A 126 -2.85 -4.57 17.42
CA MET A 126 -3.91 -3.77 16.80
C MET A 126 -4.96 -4.65 16.11
N ARG A 127 -6.19 -4.14 16.04
CA ARG A 127 -7.26 -4.78 15.29
C ARG A 127 -7.14 -4.43 13.80
N VAL A 128 -7.43 -5.38 12.93
CA VAL A 128 -7.50 -5.16 11.46
C VAL A 128 -8.41 -3.99 11.11
N ALA A 129 -9.60 -3.90 11.73
CA ALA A 129 -10.53 -2.78 11.51
C ALA A 129 -9.93 -1.41 11.89
N SER A 130 -9.20 -1.33 13.02
CA SER A 130 -8.55 -0.08 13.43
C SER A 130 -7.47 0.36 12.45
N MET A 131 -6.72 -0.59 11.88
CA MET A 131 -5.74 -0.26 10.83
C MET A 131 -6.42 0.15 9.52
N THR A 132 -7.56 -0.45 9.16
CA THR A 132 -8.39 0.04 8.03
C THR A 132 -8.76 1.51 8.22
N ASP A 133 -9.22 1.90 9.40
CA ASP A 133 -9.61 3.29 9.69
C ASP A 133 -8.43 4.26 9.61
N ILE A 134 -7.24 3.83 10.05
CA ILE A 134 -6.01 4.65 9.94
C ILE A 134 -5.61 4.84 8.47
N ILE A 135 -5.73 3.79 7.64
CA ILE A 135 -5.53 3.90 6.19
C ILE A 135 -6.50 4.91 5.59
N LEU A 136 -7.79 4.83 5.92
CA LEU A 136 -8.81 5.77 5.45
C LEU A 136 -8.52 7.21 5.89
N MET A 137 -8.11 7.43 7.14
CA MET A 137 -7.70 8.75 7.62
C MET A 137 -6.51 9.29 6.82
N LYS A 138 -5.48 8.46 6.55
CA LYS A 138 -4.32 8.84 5.75
C LYS A 138 -4.68 9.14 4.30
N LEU A 139 -5.62 8.40 3.71
CA LEU A 139 -6.17 8.70 2.39
C LEU A 139 -6.82 10.08 2.36
N LEU A 140 -7.71 10.38 3.31
CA LEU A 140 -8.39 11.68 3.37
C LEU A 140 -7.38 12.83 3.53
N ARG A 141 -6.32 12.64 4.33
CA ARG A 141 -5.22 13.61 4.43
C ARG A 141 -4.46 13.76 3.11
N THR A 142 -4.14 12.66 2.45
CA THR A 142 -3.42 12.66 1.16
C THR A 142 -4.21 13.43 0.10
N LYS A 143 -5.52 13.16 -0.01
CA LYS A 143 -6.41 13.91 -0.91
C LYS A 143 -6.41 15.40 -0.60
N GLN A 144 -6.48 15.77 0.68
CA GLN A 144 -6.42 17.18 1.07
C GLN A 144 -5.08 17.86 0.70
N ILE A 145 -3.95 17.15 0.81
CA ILE A 145 -2.65 17.65 0.40
C ILE A 145 -2.61 17.85 -1.13
N GLU A 146 -3.12 16.88 -1.88
CA GLU A 146 -3.23 16.94 -3.35
C GLU A 146 -4.12 18.10 -3.81
N ASP A 147 -5.28 18.30 -3.16
CA ASP A 147 -6.22 19.39 -3.45
C ASP A 147 -5.64 20.77 -3.16
N LEU A 148 -4.71 20.87 -2.20
CA LEU A 148 -3.94 22.07 -1.89
C LEU A 148 -2.70 22.25 -2.79
N GLY A 149 -2.51 21.39 -3.80
CA GLY A 149 -1.35 21.43 -4.69
C GLY A 149 -0.03 21.18 -3.96
N GLY A 150 -0.06 20.38 -2.89
CA GLY A 150 1.11 20.11 -2.03
C GLY A 150 1.45 21.22 -1.03
N GLN A 151 0.72 22.35 -1.04
CA GLN A 151 0.98 23.46 -0.13
C GLN A 151 0.34 23.19 1.23
N THR A 152 1.14 22.68 2.16
CA THR A 152 0.71 22.49 3.55
C THR A 152 1.62 23.20 4.53
N LEU A 153 1.06 23.64 5.66
CA LEU A 153 1.79 24.39 6.68
C LEU A 153 2.72 23.48 7.53
N VAL A 154 2.31 22.23 7.76
CA VAL A 154 2.95 21.30 8.71
C VAL A 154 2.84 19.82 8.25
N SER A 155 2.44 19.53 7.01
CA SER A 155 2.23 18.12 6.61
C SER A 155 3.54 17.44 6.19
N GLU A 156 3.67 16.18 6.57
CA GLU A 156 4.52 15.21 5.87
C GLU A 156 4.03 15.07 4.42
N GLY A 157 4.96 14.78 3.49
CA GLY A 157 4.65 14.60 2.07
C GLY A 157 3.67 13.44 1.82
N VAL A 158 3.04 13.46 0.63
CA VAL A 158 2.11 12.39 0.20
C VAL A 158 2.79 11.01 0.14
N ASP A 159 4.09 10.99 -0.11
CA ASP A 159 4.96 9.81 -0.12
C ASP A 159 5.04 9.11 1.25
N ALA A 160 5.12 9.87 2.34
CA ALA A 160 5.09 9.33 3.70
C ALA A 160 3.72 8.67 4.00
N ASN A 161 2.62 9.27 3.54
CA ASN A 161 1.29 8.68 3.69
C ASN A 161 1.13 7.37 2.92
N TYR A 162 1.65 7.28 1.68
CA TYR A 162 1.64 6.01 0.93
C TYR A 162 2.44 4.92 1.63
N ARG A 163 3.64 5.22 2.14
CA ARG A 163 4.46 4.25 2.89
C ARG A 163 3.76 3.75 4.15
N ASP A 164 3.11 4.63 4.89
CA ASP A 164 2.34 4.20 6.07
C ASP A 164 1.11 3.35 5.68
N MET A 165 0.42 3.68 4.59
CA MET A 165 -0.68 2.84 4.08
C MET A 165 -0.20 1.45 3.64
N ILE A 166 0.99 1.34 3.05
CA ILE A 166 1.64 0.06 2.76
C ILE A 166 1.88 -0.71 4.06
N ASN A 167 2.50 -0.08 5.06
CA ASN A 167 2.81 -0.73 6.34
C ASN A 167 1.55 -1.29 7.02
N TYR A 168 0.50 -0.48 7.19
CA TYR A 168 -0.74 -0.94 7.81
C TYR A 168 -1.42 -2.05 7.00
N SER A 169 -1.35 -2.01 5.67
CA SER A 169 -1.90 -3.06 4.82
C SER A 169 -1.13 -4.37 4.96
N VAL A 170 0.20 -4.31 5.03
CA VAL A 170 1.05 -5.49 5.28
C VAL A 170 0.77 -6.07 6.67
N PHE A 171 0.64 -5.23 7.70
CA PHE A 171 0.30 -5.69 9.06
C PHE A 171 -1.05 -6.41 9.11
N CYS A 172 -2.08 -5.88 8.43
CA CYS A 172 -3.36 -6.55 8.29
C CYS A 172 -3.21 -7.94 7.66
N LEU A 173 -2.44 -8.06 6.58
CA LEU A 173 -2.21 -9.35 5.91
C LEU A 173 -1.46 -10.35 6.81
N ILE A 174 -0.47 -9.89 7.58
CA ILE A 174 0.25 -10.74 8.54
C ILE A 174 -0.71 -11.25 9.63
N LEU A 175 -1.46 -10.37 10.28
CA LEU A 175 -2.39 -10.76 11.35
C LEU A 175 -3.50 -11.70 10.85
N MET A 176 -4.03 -11.44 9.65
CA MET A 176 -5.03 -12.30 9.03
C MET A 176 -4.48 -13.69 8.71
N SER A 177 -3.23 -13.78 8.24
CA SER A 177 -2.57 -15.06 7.98
C SER A 177 -2.33 -15.86 9.26
N GLN A 178 -1.95 -15.20 10.36
CA GLN A 178 -1.74 -15.85 11.66
C GLN A 178 -3.07 -16.38 12.22
N ALA A 179 -4.13 -15.57 12.19
CA ALA A 179 -5.45 -15.98 12.67
C ALA A 179 -6.06 -17.16 11.89
N GLN A 180 -5.64 -17.39 10.64
CA GLN A 180 -6.02 -18.56 9.86
C GLN A 180 -5.18 -19.81 10.19
N ALA A 181 -3.92 -19.64 10.58
CA ALA A 181 -3.05 -20.75 10.98
C ALA A 181 -3.40 -21.31 12.37
N ASP A 182 -4.01 -20.48 13.22
CA ASP A 182 -4.46 -20.85 14.57
C ASP A 182 -5.86 -21.53 14.57
N GLN A 183 -6.48 -21.74 13.40
CA GLN A 183 -7.78 -22.41 13.21
C GLN A 183 -7.62 -23.82 12.64
#